data_AF-A0A2G5F027-F1
#
_entry.id   AF-A0A2G5F027-F1
#
_cell.length_a   1.000
_cell.length_b   1.000
_cell.length_c   1.000
_cell.angle_alpha   90.00
_cell.angle_beta   90.00
_cell.angle_gamma   90.00
#
_symmetry.space_group_name_H-M   'P 1'
#
loop_
_entity.id
_entity.type
_entity.pdbx_description
1 polymer ?
#
loop_
_entity_poly.entity_id
_entity_poly.type
_entity_poly.pdbx_seq_one_letter_code
_entity_poly.pdbx_strand_id
1 'polypeptide(L)'
;MGGAVSLLIHKKDPTFWNGAVLVAPMCKISEKVKPHPMVVNLLTRVEDVIPKWKIVPTKDVIDAAFKDPTKREEVRTNKLIYQDKPRLKTALEMLRTSMSLEDSLHEVTLPFFVLHGEADIVTDPGVSRTLYEQAGSTDKTIKLYPGMWHALTSGEPDHNIEIVFADIIAWLDKRSGGENAHLLNVARPEPMQPRPSAQSLNGANPVNLNKRQQEQKNVYSNYLCGWKGCRMHHHSAM
;
A
#
# COMPACT_ATOMS: atom_id res chain seq x y z
N MET A 1 4.53 6.13 8.15
CA MET A 1 3.85 5.66 9.39
C MET A 1 3.28 4.25 9.28
N GLY A 2 2.43 3.93 8.29
CA GLY A 2 1.75 2.62 8.21
C GLY A 2 2.70 1.42 8.33
N GLY A 3 3.84 1.45 7.65
CA GLY A 3 4.85 0.39 7.77
C GLY A 3 5.40 0.19 9.19
N ALA A 4 5.55 1.25 9.99
CA ALA A 4 5.94 1.13 11.40
C ALA A 4 4.89 0.37 12.20
N VAL A 5 3.62 0.70 11.97
CA VAL A 5 2.48 0.03 12.60
C VAL A 5 2.43 -1.44 12.21
N SER A 6 2.61 -1.77 10.93
CA SER A 6 2.67 -3.16 10.45
C SER A 6 3.78 -3.96 11.14
N LEU A 7 4.98 -3.39 11.28
CA LEU A 7 6.09 -4.04 11.98
C LEU A 7 5.81 -4.21 13.47
N LEU A 8 5.24 -3.19 14.15
CA LEU A 8 4.86 -3.30 15.55
C LEU A 8 3.77 -4.35 15.78
N ILE A 9 2.83 -4.49 14.87
CA ILE A 9 1.77 -5.51 14.95
C ILE A 9 2.38 -6.90 14.76
N HIS A 10 3.30 -7.08 13.80
CA HIS A 10 4.08 -8.32 13.68
C HIS A 10 4.80 -8.66 14.98
N LYS A 11 5.47 -7.69 15.59
CA LYS A 11 6.18 -7.91 16.86
C LYS A 11 5.27 -8.34 18.02
N LYS A 12 3.98 -7.99 18.00
CA LYS A 12 3.01 -8.44 19.00
C LYS A 12 2.59 -9.90 18.82
N ASP A 13 2.53 -10.37 17.58
CA ASP A 13 2.25 -11.76 17.25
C ASP A 13 3.09 -12.19 16.03
N PRO A 14 4.33 -12.65 16.25
CA PRO A 14 5.28 -12.93 15.17
C PRO A 14 4.87 -14.08 14.24
N THR A 15 3.85 -14.86 14.61
CA THR A 15 3.45 -16.07 13.89
C THR A 15 2.15 -15.92 13.13
N PHE A 16 1.39 -14.85 13.39
CA PHE A 16 0.06 -14.67 12.82
C PHE A 16 0.07 -14.24 11.34
N TRP A 17 1.06 -13.47 10.92
CA TRP A 17 1.07 -12.84 9.60
C TRP A 17 1.86 -13.67 8.58
N ASN A 18 1.27 -13.91 7.40
CA ASN A 18 1.94 -14.63 6.32
C ASN A 18 2.95 -13.77 5.53
N GLY A 19 2.85 -12.45 5.65
CA GLY A 19 3.84 -11.52 5.13
C GLY A 19 3.38 -10.07 5.13
N ALA A 20 4.27 -9.16 4.72
CA ALA A 20 3.99 -7.73 4.66
C ALA A 20 4.54 -7.06 3.39
N VAL A 21 3.74 -6.16 2.82
CA VAL A 21 4.18 -5.22 1.79
C VAL A 21 4.36 -3.85 2.44
N LEU A 22 5.59 -3.35 2.42
CA LEU A 22 6.01 -2.13 3.12
C LEU A 22 6.42 -1.07 2.10
N VAL A 23 5.54 -0.10 1.86
CA VAL A 23 5.81 1.02 0.95
C VAL A 23 6.36 2.20 1.76
N ALA A 24 7.59 2.63 1.43
CA ALA A 24 8.32 3.71 2.10
C ALA A 24 8.16 3.70 3.65
N PRO A 25 8.49 2.58 4.33
CA PRO A 25 8.21 2.42 5.75
C PRO A 25 9.07 3.35 6.61
N MET A 26 8.47 3.85 7.70
CA MET A 26 9.16 4.66 8.70
C MET A 26 9.63 3.78 9.87
N CYS A 27 10.71 3.02 9.68
CA CYS A 27 11.24 2.12 10.71
C CYS A 27 12.59 2.56 11.31
N LYS A 28 13.09 3.72 10.89
CA LYS A 28 14.27 4.42 11.42
C LYS A 28 14.14 5.91 11.09
N ILE A 29 14.89 6.75 11.79
CA ILE A 29 15.04 8.17 11.46
C ILE A 29 16.43 8.39 10.88
N SER A 30 16.49 8.99 9.69
CA SER A 30 17.78 9.35 9.08
C SER A 30 18.49 10.38 9.94
N GLU A 31 19.79 10.20 10.14
CA GLU A 31 20.64 11.14 10.89
C GLU A 31 20.58 12.56 10.29
N LYS A 32 20.26 12.70 9.00
CA LYS A 32 20.06 13.99 8.32
C LYS A 32 18.87 14.79 8.84
N VAL A 33 17.84 14.10 9.36
CA VAL A 33 16.57 14.71 9.80
C VAL A 33 16.32 14.52 11.31
N LYS A 34 17.22 13.82 12.00
CA LYS A 34 17.13 13.56 13.43
C LYS A 34 17.28 14.88 14.22
N PRO A 35 16.31 15.26 15.06
CA PRO A 35 16.44 16.46 15.87
C PRO A 35 17.59 16.35 16.87
N HIS A 36 18.21 17.49 17.21
CA HIS A 36 19.28 17.52 18.21
C HIS A 36 18.77 16.97 19.56
N PRO A 37 19.52 16.09 20.27
CA PRO A 37 19.06 15.44 21.50
C PRO A 37 18.55 16.41 22.58
N MET A 38 19.18 17.58 22.71
CA MET A 38 18.72 18.63 23.64
C MET A 38 17.31 19.14 23.32
N VAL A 39 16.97 19.29 22.03
CA VAL A 39 15.64 19.71 21.59
C VAL A 39 14.61 18.64 21.94
N VAL A 40 14.92 17.37 21.68
CA VAL A 40 14.06 16.24 22.03
C VAL A 40 13.81 16.19 23.54
N ASN A 41 14.84 16.37 24.36
CA ASN A 41 14.72 16.38 25.82
C ASN A 41 13.85 17.54 26.33
N LEU A 42 14.07 18.76 25.80
CA LEU A 42 13.24 19.92 26.14
C LEU A 42 11.77 19.69 25.78
N LEU A 43 11.52 19.24 24.55
CA LEU A 43 10.17 18.97 24.04
C LEU A 43 9.48 17.86 24.83
N THR A 44 10.22 16.82 25.23
CA THR A 44 9.72 15.74 26.08
C THR A 44 9.26 16.26 27.45
N ARG A 45 9.96 17.20 28.07
CA ARG A 45 9.57 17.76 29.39
C ARG A 45 8.25 18.54 29.37
N VAL A 46 7.91 19.13 28.23
CA VAL A 46 6.69 19.95 28.07
C VAL A 46 5.55 19.22 27.38
N GLU A 47 5.76 17.95 27.00
CA GLU A 47 4.80 17.21 26.16
C GLU A 47 3.45 16.98 26.85
N ASP A 48 3.42 16.88 28.18
CA ASP A 48 2.18 16.69 28.93
C ASP A 48 1.44 18.00 29.23
N VAL A 49 2.15 19.13 29.15
CA VAL A 49 1.56 20.47 29.31
C VAL A 49 0.93 20.95 28.01
N ILE A 50 1.63 20.74 26.87
CA ILE A 50 1.21 21.23 25.55
C ILE A 50 1.13 20.12 24.48
N PRO A 51 0.50 18.95 24.76
CA PRO A 51 0.55 17.77 23.88
C PRO A 51 -0.06 18.01 22.50
N LYS A 52 -1.06 18.89 22.43
CA LYS A 52 -1.86 19.16 21.23
C LYS A 52 -1.33 20.34 20.41
N TRP A 53 -0.29 21.03 20.86
CA TRP A 53 0.24 22.20 20.18
C TRP A 53 0.92 21.81 18.87
N LYS A 54 0.58 22.54 17.79
CA LYS A 54 1.04 22.30 16.41
C LYS A 54 2.37 23.01 16.14
N ILE A 55 3.36 22.76 16.97
CA ILE A 55 4.62 23.54 17.01
C ILE A 55 5.79 22.86 16.30
N VAL A 56 5.64 21.60 15.89
CA VAL A 56 6.75 20.85 15.30
C VAL A 56 7.01 21.36 13.87
N PRO A 57 8.20 21.89 13.58
CA PRO A 57 8.53 22.35 12.25
C PRO A 57 8.57 21.17 11.28
N THR A 58 7.77 21.23 10.23
CA THR A 58 7.79 20.28 9.14
C THR A 58 7.81 21.02 7.82
N LYS A 59 8.60 20.50 6.87
CA LYS A 59 8.45 20.88 5.47
C LYS A 59 7.07 20.43 4.98
N ASP A 60 6.63 21.02 3.88
CA ASP A 60 5.39 20.60 3.27
C ASP A 60 5.51 19.16 2.75
N VAL A 61 4.89 18.23 3.48
CA VAL A 61 4.98 16.80 3.18
C VAL A 61 4.25 16.48 1.89
N ILE A 62 3.18 17.21 1.55
CA ILE A 62 2.43 16.97 0.31
C ILE A 62 3.30 17.35 -0.89
N ASP A 63 3.97 18.50 -0.83
CA ASP A 63 4.89 18.90 -1.91
C ASP A 63 6.11 17.98 -2.03
N ALA A 64 6.57 17.42 -0.92
CA ALA A 64 7.74 16.53 -0.89
C ALA A 64 7.41 15.06 -1.25
N ALA A 65 6.18 14.61 -0.98
CA ALA A 65 5.80 13.20 -1.15
C ALA A 65 5.24 12.88 -2.53
N PHE A 66 4.51 13.81 -3.13
CA PHE A 66 3.77 13.63 -4.38
C PHE A 66 4.51 14.32 -5.52
N LYS A 67 5.06 13.54 -6.45
CA LYS A 67 5.82 14.02 -7.60
C LYS A 67 4.92 14.59 -8.70
N ASP A 68 3.82 13.90 -8.99
CA ASP A 68 2.83 14.32 -9.97
C ASP A 68 2.04 15.55 -9.46
N PRO A 69 2.05 16.69 -10.18
CA PRO A 69 1.35 17.90 -9.74
C PRO A 69 -0.17 17.75 -9.63
N THR A 70 -0.79 16.95 -10.49
CA THR A 70 -2.24 16.72 -10.47
C THR A 70 -2.63 15.95 -9.21
N LYS A 71 -1.91 14.87 -8.91
CA LYS A 71 -2.14 14.06 -7.70
C LYS A 71 -1.84 14.83 -6.42
N ARG A 72 -0.84 15.71 -6.47
CA ARG A 72 -0.54 16.64 -5.38
C ARG A 72 -1.74 17.56 -5.09
N GLU A 73 -2.36 18.12 -6.12
CA GLU A 73 -3.53 18.99 -5.96
C GLU A 73 -4.78 18.23 -5.48
N GLU A 74 -4.98 16.99 -5.94
CA GLU A 74 -6.04 16.12 -5.43
C GLU A 74 -5.90 15.89 -3.92
N VAL A 75 -4.66 15.66 -3.45
CA VAL A 75 -4.35 15.50 -2.02
C VAL A 75 -4.56 16.81 -1.24
N ARG A 76 -4.17 17.95 -1.81
CA ARG A 76 -4.40 19.28 -1.21
C ARG A 76 -5.88 19.61 -1.04
N THR A 77 -6.70 19.25 -2.00
CA THR A 77 -8.14 19.55 -1.98
C THR A 77 -8.94 18.54 -1.14
N ASN A 78 -8.33 17.43 -0.74
CA ASN A 78 -8.97 16.40 0.07
C ASN A 78 -9.16 16.85 1.54
N LYS A 79 -10.42 17.11 1.91
CA LYS A 79 -10.83 17.53 3.26
C LYS A 79 -10.62 16.48 4.36
N LEU A 80 -10.38 15.22 4.01
CA LEU A 80 -10.11 14.14 4.96
C LEU A 80 -8.63 14.08 5.38
N ILE A 81 -7.75 14.83 4.71
CA ILE A 81 -6.32 14.85 5.00
C ILE A 81 -6.00 15.96 6.00
N TYR A 82 -5.29 15.60 7.07
CA TYR A 82 -4.76 16.56 8.02
C TYR A 82 -3.56 17.30 7.42
N GLN A 83 -3.66 18.62 7.26
CA GLN A 83 -2.64 19.45 6.60
C GLN A 83 -1.92 20.41 7.55
N ASP A 84 -2.36 20.48 8.80
CA ASP A 84 -1.70 21.28 9.82
C ASP A 84 -0.33 20.68 10.21
N LYS A 85 0.50 21.46 10.90
CA LYS A 85 1.73 20.93 11.51
C LYS A 85 1.42 19.77 12.48
N PRO A 86 2.32 18.79 12.61
CA PRO A 86 2.17 17.74 13.61
C PRO A 86 2.02 18.32 15.01
N ARG A 87 1.16 17.69 15.81
CA ARG A 87 1.05 17.98 17.24
C ARG A 87 2.29 17.45 17.95
N LEU A 88 2.72 18.17 18.98
CA LEU A 88 3.93 17.84 19.73
C LEU A 88 3.99 16.36 20.16
N LYS A 89 2.95 15.88 20.86
CA LYS A 89 2.95 14.51 21.35
C LYS A 89 2.94 13.49 20.21
N THR A 90 2.22 13.76 19.12
CA THR A 90 2.24 12.90 17.93
C THR A 90 3.64 12.77 17.33
N ALA A 91 4.35 13.89 17.16
CA ALA A 91 5.71 13.84 16.61
C ALA A 91 6.70 13.13 17.54
N LEU A 92 6.57 13.31 18.86
CA LEU A 92 7.40 12.60 19.84
C LEU A 92 7.12 11.09 19.82
N GLU A 93 5.85 10.66 19.72
CA GLU A 93 5.51 9.25 19.57
C GLU A 93 6.02 8.66 18.25
N MET A 94 6.00 9.42 17.15
CA MET A 94 6.63 9.01 15.89
C MET A 94 8.14 8.80 16.06
N LEU A 95 8.82 9.75 16.72
CA LEU A 95 10.25 9.67 17.03
C LEU A 95 10.59 8.45 17.88
N ARG A 96 9.89 8.27 19.00
CA ARG A 96 10.06 7.12 19.92
C ARG A 96 9.81 5.80 19.23
N THR A 97 8.73 5.72 18.44
CA THR A 97 8.38 4.52 17.67
C THR A 97 9.48 4.15 16.67
N SER A 98 10.01 5.13 15.92
CA SER A 98 11.10 4.87 14.98
C SER A 98 12.38 4.41 15.66
N MET A 99 12.77 5.04 16.77
CA MET A 99 13.97 4.66 17.51
C MET A 99 13.82 3.25 18.10
N SER A 100 12.69 2.95 18.74
CA SER A 100 12.40 1.63 19.30
C SER A 100 12.36 0.53 18.24
N LEU A 101 11.81 0.81 17.05
CA LEU A 101 11.83 -0.13 15.93
C LEU A 101 13.25 -0.36 15.41
N GLU A 102 14.04 0.71 15.25
CA GLU A 102 15.44 0.63 14.79
C GLU A 102 16.27 -0.32 15.67
N ASP A 103 16.14 -0.21 16.99
CA ASP A 103 16.88 -1.05 17.96
C ASP A 103 16.52 -2.55 17.87
N SER A 104 15.41 -2.88 17.22
CA SER A 104 14.82 -4.22 17.25
C SER A 104 14.41 -4.73 15.87
N LEU A 105 15.00 -4.20 14.80
CA LEU A 105 14.73 -4.65 13.43
C LEU A 105 15.03 -6.14 13.23
N HIS A 106 16.03 -6.68 13.93
CA HIS A 106 16.39 -8.10 13.89
C HIS A 106 15.27 -9.05 14.33
N GLU A 107 14.29 -8.57 15.11
CA GLU A 107 13.11 -9.34 15.52
C GLU A 107 12.04 -9.43 14.42
N VAL A 108 12.20 -8.71 13.31
CA VAL A 108 11.29 -8.76 12.15
C VAL A 108 11.58 -10.03 11.35
N THR A 109 10.78 -11.06 11.60
CA THR A 109 10.94 -12.42 11.03
C THR A 109 9.92 -12.79 9.96
N LEU A 110 8.81 -12.06 9.82
CA LEU A 110 7.82 -12.34 8.77
C LEU A 110 8.39 -12.17 7.36
N PRO A 111 7.88 -12.90 6.35
CA PRO A 111 8.17 -12.60 4.96
C PRO A 111 7.80 -11.17 4.60
N PHE A 112 8.65 -10.42 3.89
CA PHE A 112 8.28 -9.06 3.48
C PHE A 112 8.85 -8.61 2.13
N PHE A 113 8.14 -7.65 1.55
CA PHE A 113 8.60 -6.84 0.42
C PHE A 113 8.63 -5.38 0.80
N VAL A 114 9.80 -4.76 0.77
CA VAL A 114 9.96 -3.32 0.99
C VAL A 114 10.21 -2.59 -0.33
N LEU A 115 9.39 -1.56 -0.60
CA LEU A 115 9.41 -0.73 -1.79
C LEU A 115 9.74 0.70 -1.40
N HIS A 116 10.67 1.35 -2.09
CA HIS A 116 11.05 2.73 -1.77
C HIS A 116 11.50 3.51 -3.00
N GLY A 117 11.14 4.80 -3.10
CA GLY A 117 11.66 5.69 -4.13
C GLY A 117 13.06 6.19 -3.78
N GLU A 118 14.03 6.13 -4.69
CA GLU A 118 15.40 6.57 -4.37
C GLU A 118 15.54 8.08 -4.15
N ALA A 119 14.59 8.87 -4.65
CA ALA A 119 14.55 10.31 -4.46
C ALA A 119 13.57 10.73 -3.34
N ASP A 120 13.15 9.80 -2.47
CA ASP A 120 12.33 10.11 -1.31
C ASP A 120 13.11 10.96 -0.28
N ILE A 121 12.56 12.14 0.03
CA ILE A 121 13.09 13.07 1.03
C ILE A 121 12.22 13.14 2.30
N VAL A 122 11.09 12.42 2.33
CA VAL A 122 10.17 12.31 3.46
C VAL A 122 10.63 11.19 4.38
N THR A 123 10.91 10.02 3.81
CA THR A 123 11.60 8.92 4.50
C THR A 123 12.86 8.57 3.72
N ASP A 124 14.01 8.57 4.38
CA ASP A 124 15.28 8.28 3.70
C ASP A 124 15.31 6.80 3.23
N PRO A 125 15.63 6.50 1.96
CA PRO A 125 15.66 5.13 1.46
C PRO A 125 16.65 4.21 2.19
N GLY A 126 17.67 4.79 2.84
CA GLY A 126 18.60 4.08 3.72
C GLY A 126 17.91 3.43 4.92
N VAL A 127 16.74 3.93 5.33
CA VAL A 127 15.89 3.28 6.35
C VAL A 127 15.39 1.92 5.86
N SER A 128 14.92 1.83 4.61
CA SER A 128 14.51 0.55 4.03
C SER A 128 15.67 -0.40 3.78
N ARG A 129 16.85 0.11 3.40
CA ARG A 129 18.07 -0.71 3.32
C ARG A 129 18.43 -1.28 4.68
N THR A 130 18.42 -0.45 5.73
CA THR A 130 18.69 -0.89 7.12
C THR A 130 17.71 -2.00 7.55
N LEU A 131 16.40 -1.83 7.28
CA LEU A 131 15.40 -2.86 7.55
C LEU A 131 15.73 -4.16 6.82
N TYR A 132 16.02 -4.09 5.52
CA TYR A 132 16.35 -5.26 4.72
C TYR A 132 17.59 -5.99 5.26
N GLU A 133 18.64 -5.25 5.61
CA GLU A 133 19.90 -5.81 6.11
C GLU A 133 19.73 -6.45 7.49
N GLN A 134 19.09 -5.75 8.41
CA GLN A 134 19.04 -6.17 9.83
C GLN A 134 17.92 -7.14 10.16
N ALA A 135 16.83 -7.18 9.39
CA ALA A 135 15.69 -8.04 9.70
C ALA A 135 16.07 -9.53 9.73
N GLY A 136 15.55 -10.25 10.72
CA GLY A 136 15.74 -11.70 10.88
C GLY A 136 14.93 -12.57 9.90
N SER A 137 14.11 -11.96 9.04
CA SER A 137 13.33 -12.66 8.03
C SER A 137 14.23 -13.39 7.02
N THR A 138 13.88 -14.65 6.76
CA THR A 138 14.52 -15.50 5.75
C THR A 138 13.96 -15.25 4.35
N ASP A 139 12.76 -14.67 4.24
CA ASP A 139 12.12 -14.31 2.98
C ASP A 139 11.88 -12.80 2.92
N LYS A 140 12.89 -12.07 2.44
CA LYS A 140 12.86 -10.62 2.35
C LYS A 140 13.27 -10.16 0.96
N THR A 141 12.53 -9.20 0.43
CA THR A 141 12.78 -8.55 -0.87
C THR A 141 12.81 -7.05 -0.67
N ILE A 142 13.74 -6.36 -1.34
CA ILE A 142 13.78 -4.89 -1.42
C ILE A 142 13.79 -4.47 -2.88
N LYS A 143 13.00 -3.44 -3.22
CA LYS A 143 13.09 -2.77 -4.52
C LYS A 143 13.14 -1.26 -4.32
N LEU A 144 14.18 -0.67 -4.90
CA LEU A 144 14.40 0.77 -4.90
C LEU A 144 14.14 1.27 -6.32
N TYR A 145 13.32 2.31 -6.44
CA TYR A 145 12.88 2.85 -7.71
C TYR A 145 13.60 4.17 -8.02
N PRO A 146 14.50 4.19 -9.02
CA PRO A 146 15.29 5.38 -9.34
C PRO A 146 14.41 6.58 -9.66
N GLY A 147 14.68 7.71 -9.00
CA GLY A 147 14.00 8.97 -9.22
C GLY A 147 12.53 9.05 -8.76
N MET A 148 11.94 7.98 -8.23
CA MET A 148 10.63 8.02 -7.58
C MET A 148 10.72 8.64 -6.17
N TRP A 149 9.62 9.24 -5.71
CA TRP A 149 9.48 9.92 -4.43
C TRP A 149 8.74 9.02 -3.40
N HIS A 150 8.22 9.62 -2.33
CA HIS A 150 7.62 8.90 -1.19
C HIS A 150 6.31 8.18 -1.53
N ALA A 151 5.40 8.83 -2.26
CA ALA A 151 4.05 8.31 -2.51
C ALA A 151 4.04 7.34 -3.72
N LEU A 152 4.79 6.23 -3.65
CA LEU A 152 4.98 5.29 -4.77
C LEU A 152 3.68 4.77 -5.41
N THR A 153 2.62 4.60 -4.63
CA THR A 153 1.36 4.00 -5.08
C THR A 153 0.32 5.01 -5.55
N SER A 154 0.55 6.31 -5.35
CA SER A 154 -0.49 7.33 -5.57
C SER A 154 0.01 8.74 -5.89
N GLY A 155 1.31 9.00 -5.89
CA GLY A 155 1.89 10.32 -6.13
C GLY A 155 2.97 10.36 -7.21
N GLU A 156 3.26 9.24 -7.85
CA GLU A 156 4.10 9.15 -9.04
C GLU A 156 3.26 9.27 -10.34
N PRO A 157 3.87 9.51 -11.51
CA PRO A 157 3.19 9.34 -12.80
C PRO A 157 2.56 7.94 -12.94
N ASP A 158 1.49 7.79 -13.73
CA ASP A 158 0.72 6.53 -13.81
C ASP A 158 1.57 5.31 -14.18
N HIS A 159 2.43 5.44 -15.20
CA HIS A 159 3.33 4.35 -15.60
C HIS A 159 4.25 3.87 -14.46
N ASN A 160 4.67 4.78 -13.58
CA ASN A 160 5.49 4.46 -12.42
C ASN A 160 4.67 3.70 -11.37
N ILE A 161 3.45 4.15 -11.10
CA ILE A 161 2.52 3.49 -10.18
C ILE A 161 2.18 2.07 -10.68
N GLU A 162 1.94 1.90 -11.97
CA GLU A 162 1.65 0.60 -12.59
C GLU A 162 2.79 -0.40 -12.37
N ILE A 163 4.05 0.05 -12.51
CA ILE A 163 5.22 -0.79 -12.23
C ILE A 163 5.24 -1.21 -10.75
N VAL A 164 4.99 -0.27 -9.82
CA VAL A 164 4.97 -0.55 -8.38
C VAL A 164 3.89 -1.59 -8.05
N PHE A 165 2.68 -1.43 -8.58
CA PHE A 165 1.61 -2.41 -8.37
C PHE A 165 1.90 -3.76 -9.01
N ALA A 166 2.47 -3.79 -10.22
CA ALA A 166 2.85 -5.03 -10.88
C ALA A 166 3.86 -5.83 -10.05
N ASP A 167 4.86 -5.16 -9.46
CA ASP A 167 5.83 -5.78 -8.56
C ASP A 167 5.18 -6.32 -7.28
N ILE A 168 4.26 -5.55 -6.67
CA ILE A 168 3.52 -5.97 -5.47
C ILE A 168 2.69 -7.22 -5.77
N ILE A 169 1.92 -7.20 -6.86
CA ILE A 169 1.07 -8.32 -7.29
C ILE A 169 1.94 -9.55 -7.56
N ALA A 170 3.02 -9.40 -8.31
CA ALA A 170 3.93 -10.51 -8.60
C ALA A 170 4.58 -11.09 -7.32
N TRP A 171 4.85 -10.27 -6.32
CA TRP A 171 5.36 -10.74 -5.03
C TRP A 171 4.30 -11.50 -4.22
N LEU A 172 3.05 -11.03 -4.25
CA LEU A 172 1.91 -11.66 -3.58
C LEU A 172 1.53 -12.97 -4.26
N ASP A 173 1.46 -13.03 -5.59
CA ASP A 173 1.08 -14.23 -6.36
C ASP A 173 2.00 -15.43 -6.07
N LYS A 174 3.31 -15.16 -5.89
CA LYS A 174 4.30 -16.18 -5.50
C LYS A 174 4.05 -16.78 -4.11
N ARG A 175 3.24 -16.13 -3.27
CA ARG A 175 2.98 -16.50 -1.87
C ARG A 175 1.52 -16.84 -1.58
N SER A 176 0.61 -16.50 -2.50
CA SER A 176 -0.81 -16.88 -2.44
C SER A 176 -1.09 -18.20 -3.15
N GLY A 177 -0.17 -18.67 -4.00
CA GLY A 177 -0.27 -19.95 -4.70
C GLY A 177 0.00 -21.16 -3.81
N GLY A 178 -1.02 -21.61 -3.07
CA GLY A 178 -1.17 -23.04 -2.74
C GLY A 178 -1.68 -23.81 -3.97
N GLU A 179 -1.62 -25.14 -3.94
CA GLU A 179 -1.86 -26.16 -5.00
C GLU A 179 -3.01 -25.96 -6.03
N ASN A 180 -3.87 -24.95 -5.89
CA ASN A 180 -5.00 -24.66 -6.79
C ASN A 180 -4.68 -23.75 -7.99
N ALA A 181 -3.47 -23.20 -8.11
CA ALA A 181 -3.09 -22.39 -9.28
C ALA A 181 -3.10 -23.20 -10.60
N HIS A 182 -3.03 -24.53 -10.54
CA HIS A 182 -3.15 -25.38 -11.72
C HIS A 182 -4.57 -25.40 -12.32
N LEU A 183 -5.62 -25.09 -11.54
CA LEU A 183 -7.00 -25.13 -12.03
C LEU A 183 -7.40 -23.90 -12.84
N LEU A 184 -6.74 -22.75 -12.62
CA LEU A 184 -7.04 -21.52 -13.37
C LEU A 184 -6.34 -21.47 -14.74
N ASN A 185 -5.26 -22.24 -14.93
CA ASN A 185 -4.56 -22.31 -16.22
C ASN A 185 -5.21 -23.26 -17.24
N VAL A 186 -6.16 -24.11 -16.82
CA VAL A 186 -6.91 -25.01 -17.73
C VAL A 186 -8.13 -24.32 -18.35
N ALA A 187 -8.53 -23.15 -17.84
CA ALA A 187 -9.74 -22.44 -18.27
C ALA A 187 -9.51 -21.36 -19.34
N ARG A 188 -8.37 -21.35 -20.04
CA ARG A 188 -8.24 -20.54 -21.28
C ARG A 188 -8.80 -21.32 -22.46
N PRO A 189 -9.84 -20.84 -23.15
CA PRO A 189 -10.20 -21.38 -24.46
C PRO A 189 -9.04 -21.12 -25.43
N GLU A 190 -8.62 -22.17 -26.12
CA GLU A 190 -7.73 -22.11 -27.28
C GLU A 190 -8.16 -21.00 -28.26
N PRO A 191 -7.24 -20.27 -28.91
CA PRO A 191 -7.60 -19.31 -29.95
C PRO A 191 -8.31 -20.05 -31.09
N MET A 192 -9.53 -19.59 -31.41
CA MET A 192 -10.35 -20.12 -32.49
C MET A 192 -9.57 -20.06 -33.82
N GLN A 193 -9.23 -21.22 -34.40
CA GLN A 193 -8.68 -21.30 -35.75
C GLN A 193 -9.70 -20.76 -36.77
N PRO A 194 -9.28 -20.05 -37.83
CA PRO A 194 -10.21 -19.54 -38.83
C PRO A 194 -10.86 -20.69 -39.60
N ARG A 195 -12.20 -20.76 -39.62
CA ARG A 195 -12.93 -21.70 -40.48
C ARG A 195 -12.71 -21.33 -41.96
N PRO A 196 -12.55 -22.33 -42.85
CA PRO A 196 -12.50 -22.09 -44.28
C PRO A 196 -13.88 -21.62 -44.80
N SER A 197 -13.83 -20.66 -45.72
CA SER A 197 -14.95 -20.02 -46.39
C SER A 197 -15.78 -21.02 -47.20
N ALA A 198 -17.05 -21.24 -46.81
CA ALA A 198 -18.02 -21.97 -47.62
C ALA A 198 -18.68 -21.01 -48.62
N GLN A 199 -18.51 -21.33 -49.90
CA GLN A 199 -19.20 -20.71 -51.02
C GLN A 199 -20.72 -21.01 -50.97
N SER A 200 -21.48 -19.97 -51.30
CA SER A 200 -22.84 -19.90 -51.86
C SER A 200 -23.67 -21.20 -51.91
N LEU A 201 -24.88 -21.15 -51.31
CA LEU A 201 -26.13 -21.61 -51.92
C LEU A 201 -27.36 -21.05 -51.15
N ASN A 202 -28.01 -20.08 -51.78
CA ASN A 202 -29.43 -19.75 -51.86
C ASN A 202 -30.42 -20.02 -50.70
N GLY A 203 -31.09 -18.93 -50.29
CA GLY A 203 -32.56 -18.88 -50.19
C GLY A 203 -33.18 -18.91 -48.78
N ALA A 204 -33.58 -17.74 -48.26
CA ALA A 204 -34.90 -17.46 -47.65
C ALA A 204 -34.91 -16.17 -46.78
N ASN A 205 -35.75 -15.22 -47.23
CA ASN A 205 -36.53 -14.14 -46.58
C ASN A 205 -36.08 -13.37 -45.30
N PRO A 206 -36.39 -12.05 -45.23
CA PRO A 206 -35.80 -11.13 -44.26
C PRO A 206 -36.79 -10.73 -43.16
N VAL A 207 -36.74 -11.37 -41.99
CA VAL A 207 -37.37 -10.83 -40.77
C VAL A 207 -36.54 -11.30 -39.56
N ASN A 208 -35.53 -10.53 -39.13
CA ASN A 208 -35.03 -10.49 -37.73
C ASN A 208 -33.80 -9.59 -37.52
N LEU A 209 -33.79 -8.37 -38.06
CA LEU A 209 -32.68 -7.42 -37.82
C LEU A 209 -32.82 -6.59 -36.52
N ASN A 210 -33.92 -6.71 -35.77
CA ASN A 210 -34.16 -5.89 -34.58
C ASN A 210 -34.04 -6.60 -33.22
N LYS A 211 -33.61 -7.87 -33.15
CA LYS A 211 -33.41 -8.57 -31.86
C LYS A 211 -31.99 -8.55 -31.32
N ARG A 212 -30.97 -8.27 -32.15
CA ARG A 212 -29.55 -8.33 -31.72
C ARG A 212 -29.02 -7.08 -31.02
N GLN A 213 -29.72 -5.94 -31.07
CA GLN A 213 -29.27 -4.72 -30.40
C GLN A 213 -29.82 -4.55 -28.97
N GLN A 214 -30.75 -5.41 -28.53
CA GLN A 214 -31.35 -5.31 -27.20
C GLN A 214 -30.72 -6.24 -26.15
N GLU A 215 -29.99 -7.28 -26.58
CA GLU A 215 -29.27 -8.19 -25.67
C GLU A 215 -27.91 -7.65 -25.21
N GLN A 216 -27.32 -6.67 -25.91
CA GLN A 216 -26.01 -6.10 -25.52
C GLN A 216 -26.08 -4.99 -24.45
N LYS A 217 -27.26 -4.48 -24.11
CA LYS A 217 -27.42 -3.40 -23.11
C LYS A 217 -27.74 -3.87 -21.68
N ASN A 218 -27.92 -5.17 -21.44
CA ASN A 218 -28.33 -5.71 -20.13
C ASN A 218 -27.20 -6.38 -19.32
N VAL A 219 -25.93 -6.23 -19.71
CA VAL A 219 -24.81 -6.95 -19.05
C VAL A 219 -24.06 -6.11 -18.00
N TYR A 220 -24.39 -4.83 -17.80
CA TYR A 220 -23.78 -4.00 -16.76
C TYR A 220 -24.83 -3.38 -15.84
N SER A 221 -25.43 -4.21 -14.98
CA SER A 221 -26.11 -3.73 -13.79
C SER A 221 -26.18 -4.83 -12.72
N ASN A 222 -25.83 -4.48 -11.49
CA ASN A 222 -25.99 -5.22 -10.23
C ASN A 222 -24.90 -6.22 -9.83
N TYR A 223 -23.82 -5.71 -9.22
CA TYR A 223 -23.18 -6.40 -8.09
C TYR A 223 -23.64 -5.74 -6.79
N LEU A 224 -24.76 -6.21 -6.25
CA LEU A 224 -25.17 -5.97 -4.87
C LEU A 224 -24.63 -7.13 -4.01
N CYS A 225 -23.51 -6.91 -3.33
CA CYS A 225 -23.01 -7.85 -2.32
C CYS A 225 -23.99 -7.93 -1.15
N GLY A 226 -24.38 -9.17 -0.83
CA GLY A 226 -25.46 -9.49 0.09
C GLY A 226 -25.23 -9.03 1.54
N TRP A 227 -26.16 -8.21 2.03
CA TRP A 227 -26.55 -8.21 3.44
C TRP A 227 -27.46 -9.41 3.71
N LYS A 228 -26.94 -10.41 4.42
CA LYS A 228 -27.73 -11.23 5.35
C LYS A 228 -26.89 -11.44 6.60
N GLY A 229 -27.37 -10.86 7.70
CA GLY A 229 -26.71 -10.93 8.99
C GLY A 229 -26.88 -12.28 9.68
N CYS A 230 -25.96 -12.55 10.60
CA CYS A 230 -26.18 -13.47 11.71
C CYS A 230 -26.02 -12.67 13.00
N ARG A 231 -27.12 -12.54 13.76
CA ARG A 231 -27.12 -12.11 15.17
C ARG A 231 -26.35 -13.15 15.98
N MET A 232 -25.35 -12.72 16.74
CA MET A 232 -24.98 -13.42 17.96
C MET A 232 -25.13 -12.44 19.13
N HIS A 233 -26.20 -12.64 19.90
CA HIS A 233 -26.26 -12.15 21.27
C HIS A 233 -25.47 -13.13 22.12
N HIS A 234 -24.44 -12.64 22.81
CA HIS A 234 -23.98 -13.28 24.04
C HIS A 234 -24.01 -12.24 25.16
N HIS A 235 -24.79 -12.59 26.17
CA HIS A 235 -24.91 -11.93 27.46
C HIS A 235 -23.55 -11.84 28.16
N SER A 236 -23.20 -10.65 28.65
CA SER A 236 -22.28 -10.53 29.79
C SER A 236 -23.09 -10.58 31.07
N ALA A 237 -22.71 -11.49 31.96
CA ALA A 237 -23.10 -11.50 33.36
C ALA A 237 -21.81 -11.56 34.18
N MET A 238 -21.72 -10.60 35.12
CA MET A 238 -20.70 -10.36 36.15
C MET A 238 -19.31 -9.91 35.68
#